data_AF-A0A2G8RW88-F1
#
_entry.id   AF-A0A2G8RW88-F1
#
_cell.length_a   1.000
_cell.length_b   1.000
_cell.length_c   1.000
_cell.angle_alpha   90.00
_cell.angle_beta   90.00
_cell.angle_gamma   90.00
#
_symmetry.space_group_name_H-M   'P 1'
#
loop_
_entity.id
_entity.type
_entity.pdbx_description
1 polymer ?
#
loop_
_entity_poly.entity_id
_entity_poly.type
_entity_poly.pdbx_seq_one_letter_code
_entity_poly.pdbx_strand_id
1 'polypeptide(L)'
;MPPSRLGASLLQSYCSRVRYLELFPQLDFKELALLTELPNLQYLLISLLSKPAQGFSEQTLLTLRSVTTLVVEGAWVDLKTVLDALDLPSLHSLVVTGWYHGNPAAVLARDATKCFRAISRHTALTSLSMSTAYGRPPFDPSHIPGLAPRSEVQDAFEGPLLDIMGPLLSLSALRTVSLDFPEHFVLACTSADLPP
;
A
#
# COMPACT_ATOMS: atom_id res chain seq x y z
N MET A 1 5.70 5.41 18.05
CA MET A 1 5.51 4.52 19.21
C MET A 1 4.33 3.61 18.90
N PRO A 2 4.44 2.28 19.09
CA PRO A 2 3.40 1.36 18.65
C PRO A 2 2.09 1.54 19.44
N PRO A 3 0.90 1.49 18.79
CA PRO A 3 -0.40 1.68 19.46
C PRO A 3 -0.65 0.69 20.60
N SER A 4 -0.10 -0.52 20.48
CA SER A 4 -0.17 -1.58 21.47
C SER A 4 0.37 -1.18 22.86
N ARG A 5 1.30 -0.22 22.94
CA ARG A 5 1.85 0.27 24.22
C ARG A 5 0.93 1.21 24.97
N LEU A 6 -0.06 1.81 24.29
CA LEU A 6 -1.06 2.68 24.92
C LEU A 6 -2.25 1.87 25.43
N GLY A 7 -2.58 0.75 24.78
CA GLY A 7 -3.78 -0.03 25.11
C GLY A 7 -5.08 0.64 24.62
N ALA A 8 -6.07 -0.18 24.26
CA ALA A 8 -7.30 0.28 23.61
C ALA A 8 -8.07 1.34 24.41
N SER A 9 -8.11 1.22 25.73
CA SER A 9 -8.81 2.13 26.63
C SER A 9 -8.17 3.52 26.71
N LEU A 10 -6.84 3.63 26.63
CA LEU A 10 -6.17 4.94 26.57
C LEU A 10 -6.25 5.54 25.16
N LEU A 11 -6.22 4.73 24.10
CA LEU A 11 -6.47 5.20 22.74
C LEU A 11 -7.87 5.82 22.60
N GLN A 12 -8.92 5.15 23.09
CA GLN A 12 -10.26 5.74 23.07
C GLN A 12 -10.35 7.00 23.93
N SER A 13 -9.79 6.98 25.16
CA SER A 13 -9.98 8.07 26.11
C SER A 13 -9.17 9.33 25.74
N TYR A 14 -7.93 9.16 25.28
CA TYR A 14 -6.99 10.25 25.05
C TYR A 14 -6.72 10.53 23.57
N CYS A 15 -6.97 9.56 22.68
CA CYS A 15 -6.76 9.72 21.24
C CYS A 15 -8.08 9.86 20.45
N SER A 16 -9.23 10.02 21.11
CA SER A 16 -10.53 10.26 20.44
C SER A 16 -10.53 11.48 19.50
N ARG A 17 -9.65 12.47 19.72
CA ARG A 17 -9.52 13.67 18.88
C ARG A 17 -8.46 13.53 17.78
N VAL A 18 -7.71 12.43 17.75
CA VAL A 18 -6.66 12.22 16.75
C VAL A 18 -7.32 12.07 15.38
N ARG A 19 -6.96 12.98 14.47
CA ARG A 19 -7.39 12.96 13.07
C ARG A 19 -6.29 12.52 12.12
N TYR A 20 -5.05 12.63 12.57
CA TYR A 20 -3.85 12.40 11.79
C TYR A 20 -2.94 11.46 12.56
N LEU A 21 -2.56 10.36 11.93
CA LEU A 21 -1.68 9.38 12.55
C LEU A 21 -0.67 8.84 11.55
N GLU A 22 0.60 8.98 11.90
CA GLU A 22 1.72 8.37 11.21
C GLU A 22 2.34 7.29 12.08
N LEU A 23 2.52 6.10 11.53
CA LEU A 23 3.00 4.96 12.29
C LEU A 23 4.28 4.42 11.65
N PHE A 24 5.40 4.79 12.30
CA PHE A 24 6.74 4.32 11.98
C PHE A 24 7.49 3.83 13.24
N PRO A 25 8.41 2.86 13.11
CA PRO A 25 8.46 1.86 12.06
C PRO A 25 7.57 0.66 12.45
N GLN A 26 6.78 0.17 11.50
CA GLN A 26 6.28 -1.22 11.44
C GLN A 26 5.06 -1.52 12.32
N LEU A 27 3.91 -1.68 11.68
CA LEU A 27 2.68 -2.18 12.30
C LEU A 27 2.46 -3.64 11.98
N ASP A 28 2.09 -4.42 12.99
CA ASP A 28 1.42 -5.70 12.76
C ASP A 28 -0.10 -5.51 12.64
N PHE A 29 -0.80 -6.56 12.23
CA PHE A 29 -2.25 -6.49 12.04
C PHE A 29 -3.04 -6.27 13.34
N LYS A 30 -2.52 -6.77 14.48
CA LYS A 30 -3.16 -6.53 15.78
C LYS A 30 -3.12 -5.06 16.13
N GLU A 31 -2.05 -4.37 15.77
CA GLU A 31 -1.90 -2.94 15.96
C GLU A 31 -2.79 -2.13 15.00
N LEU A 32 -2.98 -2.59 13.75
CA LEU A 32 -3.96 -2.00 12.84
C LEU A 32 -5.39 -2.13 13.39
N ALA A 33 -5.73 -3.26 14.02
CA ALA A 33 -7.03 -3.46 14.64
C ALA A 33 -7.30 -2.46 15.77
N LEU A 34 -6.28 -2.01 16.51
CA LEU A 34 -6.46 -0.98 17.53
C LEU A 34 -6.85 0.39 16.95
N LEU A 35 -6.61 0.62 15.66
CA LEU A 35 -6.96 1.88 14.99
C LEU A 35 -8.44 1.98 14.64
N THR A 36 -9.18 0.86 14.63
CA THR A 36 -10.64 0.88 14.42
C THR A 36 -11.38 1.63 15.52
N GLU A 37 -10.75 1.74 16.69
CA GLU A 37 -11.26 2.44 17.86
C GLU A 37 -11.05 3.97 17.82
N LEU A 38 -10.50 4.51 16.73
CA LEU A 38 -10.26 5.94 16.56
C LEU A 38 -11.35 6.58 15.67
N PRO A 39 -12.47 7.06 16.25
CA PRO A 39 -13.66 7.46 15.50
C PRO A 39 -13.45 8.68 14.60
N ASN A 40 -12.41 9.49 14.86
CA ASN A 40 -12.13 10.72 14.12
C ASN A 40 -10.88 10.63 13.24
N LEU A 41 -10.25 9.45 13.13
CA LEU A 41 -9.03 9.28 12.34
C LEU A 41 -9.32 9.46 10.84
N GLN A 42 -8.88 10.57 10.25
CA GLN A 42 -9.13 10.91 8.85
C GLN A 42 -7.95 10.60 7.94
N TYR A 43 -6.74 10.76 8.46
CA TYR A 43 -5.49 10.54 7.74
C TYR A 43 -4.67 9.48 8.47
N LEU A 44 -4.29 8.43 7.74
CA LEU A 44 -3.48 7.34 8.25
C LEU A 44 -2.30 7.10 7.32
N LEU A 45 -1.09 7.15 7.85
CA LEU A 45 0.12 6.71 7.18
C LEU A 45 0.70 5.49 7.89
N ILE A 46 0.89 4.41 7.14
CA ILE A 46 1.45 3.15 7.62
C ILE A 46 2.60 2.65 6.74
N SER A 47 3.58 2.02 7.38
CA SER A 47 4.71 1.36 6.71
C SER A 47 4.77 -0.12 7.12
N LEU A 48 4.72 -1.02 6.13
CA LEU A 48 4.61 -2.47 6.29
C LEU A 48 5.99 -3.16 6.30
N LEU A 49 6.12 -4.27 7.02
CA LEU A 49 7.31 -5.12 7.04
C LEU A 49 7.25 -6.20 5.95
N SER A 50 8.35 -6.42 5.24
CA SER A 50 8.55 -7.59 4.35
C SER A 50 8.76 -8.92 5.07
N LYS A 51 8.27 -9.06 6.31
CA LYS A 51 8.16 -10.39 6.91
C LYS A 51 6.78 -10.91 6.53
N PRO A 52 6.68 -12.05 5.83
CA PRO A 52 5.38 -12.64 5.54
C PRO A 52 4.67 -12.77 6.88
N ALA A 53 3.59 -12.01 7.04
CA ALA A 53 2.84 -12.01 8.28
C ALA A 53 2.31 -13.42 8.49
N GLN A 54 3.05 -14.23 9.25
CA GLN A 54 2.57 -15.47 9.84
C GLN A 54 1.44 -15.07 10.79
N GLY A 55 0.23 -14.93 10.25
CA GLY A 55 -0.90 -14.36 10.97
C GLY A 55 -1.95 -13.68 10.10
N PHE A 56 -1.66 -13.39 8.83
CA PHE A 56 -2.70 -13.02 7.88
C PHE A 56 -3.47 -14.28 7.46
N SER A 57 -4.59 -14.55 8.13
CA SER A 57 -5.66 -15.33 7.51
C SER A 57 -6.40 -14.36 6.57
N GLU A 58 -6.58 -14.72 5.30
CA GLU A 58 -7.29 -13.94 4.27
C GLU A 58 -8.76 -13.59 4.64
N GLN A 59 -9.19 -13.86 5.87
CA GLN A 59 -10.56 -13.77 6.36
C GLN A 59 -10.79 -12.66 7.39
N THR A 60 -9.76 -11.96 7.89
CA THR A 60 -9.98 -10.88 8.88
C THR A 60 -10.09 -9.53 8.18
N LEU A 61 -11.31 -8.99 8.14
CA LEU A 61 -11.63 -7.67 7.60
C LEU A 61 -11.64 -6.64 8.73
N LEU A 62 -10.85 -5.57 8.61
CA LEU A 62 -10.82 -4.44 9.56
C LEU A 62 -11.44 -3.21 8.92
N THR A 63 -12.53 -2.72 9.49
CA THR A 63 -13.19 -1.52 9.00
C THR A 63 -12.64 -0.26 9.69
N LEU A 64 -12.00 0.63 8.92
CA LEU A 64 -11.62 1.97 9.38
C LEU A 64 -12.60 3.00 8.80
N ARG A 65 -13.70 3.24 9.52
CA ARG A 65 -14.87 4.00 9.02
C ARG A 65 -14.57 5.47 8.72
N SER A 66 -13.67 6.07 9.48
CA SER A 66 -13.36 7.51 9.46
C SER A 66 -12.21 7.86 8.53
N VAL A 67 -11.42 6.87 8.08
CA VAL A 67 -10.23 7.12 7.28
C VAL A 67 -10.64 7.54 5.88
N THR A 68 -10.18 8.73 5.52
CA THR A 68 -10.46 9.39 4.25
C THR A 68 -9.25 9.44 3.34
N THR A 69 -8.06 9.49 3.93
CA THR A 69 -6.77 9.45 3.26
C THR A 69 -5.91 8.36 3.87
N LEU A 70 -5.47 7.42 3.03
CA LEU A 70 -4.53 6.37 3.41
C LEU A 70 -3.23 6.56 2.63
N VAL A 71 -2.12 6.54 3.36
CA VAL A 71 -0.78 6.44 2.80
C VAL A 71 -0.18 5.13 3.28
N VAL A 72 0.21 4.25 2.36
CA VAL A 72 0.72 2.92 2.67
C VAL A 72 2.01 2.66 1.90
N GLU A 73 3.03 2.24 2.63
CA GLU A 73 4.34 1.89 2.06
C GLU A 73 4.70 0.46 2.44
N GLY A 74 5.26 -0.31 1.51
CA GLY A 74 5.64 -1.70 1.79
C GLY A 74 5.98 -2.48 0.54
N ALA A 75 6.38 -3.75 0.70
CA ALA A 75 6.53 -4.64 -0.44
C ALA A 75 5.17 -4.90 -1.10
N TRP A 76 5.16 -5.06 -2.43
CA TRP A 76 3.93 -5.21 -3.21
C TRP A 76 2.99 -6.30 -2.73
N VAL A 77 3.54 -7.44 -2.29
CA VAL A 77 2.75 -8.56 -1.76
C VAL A 77 2.02 -8.17 -0.46
N ASP A 78 2.68 -7.40 0.41
CA ASP A 78 2.12 -6.96 1.68
C ASP A 78 1.07 -5.87 1.46
N LEU A 79 1.31 -4.97 0.51
CA LEU A 79 0.38 -3.92 0.11
C LEU A 79 -0.97 -4.51 -0.34
N LYS A 80 -0.93 -5.48 -1.26
CA LYS A 80 -2.14 -6.22 -1.70
C LYS A 80 -2.86 -6.81 -0.50
N THR A 81 -2.13 -7.49 0.38
CA THR A 81 -2.69 -8.22 1.51
C THR A 81 -3.38 -7.27 2.49
N VAL A 82 -2.77 -6.13 2.80
CA VAL A 82 -3.36 -5.11 3.68
C VAL A 82 -4.57 -4.45 3.03
N LEU A 83 -4.48 -4.06 1.76
CA LEU A 83 -5.62 -3.46 1.04
C LEU A 83 -6.82 -4.40 0.95
N ASP A 84 -6.59 -5.71 0.81
CA ASP A 84 -7.69 -6.68 0.79
C ASP A 84 -8.38 -6.86 2.15
N ALA A 85 -7.63 -6.69 3.24
CA ALA A 85 -8.13 -6.83 4.61
C ALA A 85 -8.70 -5.55 5.21
N LEU A 86 -8.41 -4.38 4.64
CA LEU A 86 -8.97 -3.12 5.10
C LEU A 86 -10.28 -2.81 4.36
N ASP A 87 -11.34 -2.57 5.13
CA ASP A 87 -12.57 -1.98 4.65
C ASP A 87 -12.57 -0.48 4.99
N LEU A 88 -12.54 0.35 3.95
CA LEU A 88 -12.30 1.79 4.05
C LEU A 88 -13.45 2.55 3.37
N PRO A 89 -14.66 2.55 3.95
CA PRO A 89 -15.86 3.05 3.29
C PRO A 89 -15.84 4.56 2.98
N SER A 90 -15.03 5.32 3.72
CA SER A 90 -14.89 6.77 3.55
C SER A 90 -13.64 7.18 2.76
N LEU A 91 -12.88 6.21 2.22
CA LEU A 91 -11.62 6.47 1.54
C LEU A 91 -11.86 7.19 0.22
N HIS A 92 -11.26 8.38 0.09
CA HIS A 92 -11.30 9.16 -1.15
C HIS A 92 -9.91 9.46 -1.72
N SER A 93 -8.85 9.34 -0.93
CA SER A 93 -7.46 9.54 -1.36
C SER A 93 -6.57 8.39 -0.91
N LEU A 94 -5.80 7.82 -1.82
CA LEU A 94 -4.88 6.73 -1.57
C LEU A 94 -3.50 7.04 -2.15
N VAL A 95 -2.46 6.92 -1.33
CA VAL A 95 -1.06 7.00 -1.74
C VAL A 95 -0.39 5.67 -1.43
N VAL A 96 0.21 5.05 -2.43
CA VAL A 96 0.89 3.75 -2.32
C VAL A 96 2.34 3.88 -2.74
N THR A 97 3.25 3.43 -1.90
CA THR A 97 4.68 3.30 -2.24
C THR A 97 5.08 1.84 -2.22
N GLY A 98 5.21 1.24 -3.41
CA GLY A 98 5.60 -0.15 -3.59
C GLY A 98 7.11 -0.35 -3.55
N TRP A 99 7.58 -1.21 -2.64
CA TRP A 99 8.99 -1.54 -2.50
C TRP A 99 9.37 -2.70 -3.43
N TYR A 100 10.37 -2.47 -4.28
CA TYR A 100 10.79 -3.48 -5.24
C TYR A 100 11.87 -4.45 -4.74
N HIS A 101 12.73 -4.06 -3.78
CA HIS A 101 13.77 -4.92 -3.17
C HIS A 101 14.62 -5.76 -4.15
N GLY A 102 14.77 -5.30 -5.40
CA GLY A 102 15.48 -6.03 -6.46
C GLY A 102 14.74 -7.23 -7.06
N ASN A 103 13.43 -7.36 -6.82
CA ASN A 103 12.62 -8.40 -7.45
C ASN A 103 12.58 -8.23 -8.99
N PRO A 104 12.42 -9.32 -9.76
CA PRO A 104 12.32 -9.25 -11.22
C PRO A 104 11.18 -8.34 -11.70
N ALA A 105 11.39 -7.62 -12.80
CA ALA A 105 10.43 -6.67 -13.37
C ALA A 105 9.05 -7.30 -13.63
N ALA A 106 9.01 -8.52 -14.18
CA ALA A 106 7.76 -9.23 -14.43
C ALA A 106 7.00 -9.59 -13.13
N VAL A 107 7.72 -9.87 -12.03
CA VAL A 107 7.13 -10.13 -10.72
C VAL A 107 6.52 -8.85 -10.15
N LEU A 108 7.25 -7.75 -10.25
CA LEU A 108 6.78 -6.43 -9.84
C LEU A 108 5.53 -6.01 -10.61
N ALA A 109 5.51 -6.19 -11.94
CA ALA A 109 4.37 -5.85 -12.78
C ALA A 109 3.13 -6.65 -12.35
N ARG A 110 3.27 -7.97 -12.20
CA ARG A 110 2.19 -8.83 -11.72
C ARG A 110 1.65 -8.41 -10.35
N ASP A 111 2.54 -8.10 -9.41
CA ASP A 111 2.14 -7.77 -8.05
C ASP A 111 1.57 -6.34 -7.94
N ALA A 112 2.02 -5.41 -8.79
CA ALA A 112 1.37 -4.11 -9.00
C ALA A 112 -0.04 -4.27 -9.58
N THR A 113 -0.25 -5.11 -10.60
CA THR A 113 -1.60 -5.41 -11.13
C THR A 113 -2.52 -5.97 -10.05
N LYS A 114 -2.01 -6.87 -9.19
CA LYS A 114 -2.79 -7.37 -8.04
C LYS A 114 -3.12 -6.27 -7.04
N CYS A 115 -2.19 -5.36 -6.78
CA CYS A 115 -2.42 -4.20 -5.93
C CYS A 115 -3.53 -3.30 -6.51
N PHE A 116 -3.48 -2.98 -7.81
CA PHE A 116 -4.54 -2.23 -8.48
C PHE A 116 -5.91 -2.91 -8.40
N ARG A 117 -5.96 -4.24 -8.47
CA ARG A 117 -7.20 -5.02 -8.26
C ARG A 117 -7.72 -4.94 -6.83
N ALA A 118 -6.84 -4.89 -5.83
CA ALA A 118 -7.27 -4.65 -4.45
C ALA A 118 -7.84 -3.22 -4.31
N ILE A 119 -7.15 -2.23 -4.90
CA ILE A 119 -7.56 -0.82 -4.89
C ILE A 119 -8.94 -0.62 -5.55
N SER A 120 -9.22 -1.34 -6.65
CA SER A 120 -10.48 -1.20 -7.38
C SER A 120 -11.74 -1.56 -6.57
N ARG A 121 -11.58 -2.20 -5.41
CA ARG A 121 -12.68 -2.46 -4.47
C ARG A 121 -13.14 -1.19 -3.73
N HIS A 122 -12.31 -0.16 -3.65
CA HIS A 122 -12.62 1.11 -2.99
C HIS A 122 -13.27 2.08 -3.98
N THR A 123 -14.53 1.84 -4.31
CA THR A 123 -15.26 2.56 -5.38
C THR A 123 -15.45 4.06 -5.14
N ALA A 124 -15.31 4.52 -3.90
CA ALA A 124 -15.39 5.94 -3.53
C ALA A 124 -14.07 6.71 -3.79
N LEU A 125 -13.01 6.03 -4.22
CA LEU A 125 -11.69 6.64 -4.43
C LEU A 125 -11.74 7.69 -5.53
N THR A 126 -11.28 8.92 -5.21
CA THR A 126 -11.24 10.05 -6.13
C THR A 126 -9.82 10.44 -6.54
N SER A 127 -8.83 10.09 -5.71
CA SER A 127 -7.42 10.39 -5.93
C SER A 127 -6.57 9.17 -5.62
N LEU A 128 -5.72 8.78 -6.57
CA LEU A 128 -4.73 7.72 -6.44
C LEU A 128 -3.35 8.25 -6.83
N SER A 129 -2.39 8.09 -5.94
CA SER A 129 -0.97 8.24 -6.25
C SER A 129 -0.26 6.93 -5.97
N MET A 130 0.47 6.39 -6.94
CA MET A 130 1.29 5.21 -6.74
C MET A 130 2.71 5.51 -7.20
N SER A 131 3.68 5.13 -6.38
CA SER A 131 5.10 5.27 -6.70
C SER A 131 5.85 4.00 -6.35
N THR A 132 7.06 3.89 -6.89
CA THR A 132 7.95 2.78 -6.60
C THR A 132 9.24 3.27 -5.99
N ALA A 133 9.74 2.51 -5.02
CA ALA A 133 10.98 2.82 -4.36
C ALA A 133 11.75 1.53 -4.07
N TYR A 134 13.07 1.62 -3.90
CA TYR A 134 13.86 0.45 -3.48
C TYR A 134 13.29 -0.15 -2.18
N GLY A 135 12.77 0.72 -1.31
CA GLY A 135 12.28 0.37 0.01
C GLY A 135 13.38 0.39 1.05
N ARG A 136 13.02 0.03 2.29
CA ARG A 136 14.00 -0.16 3.35
C ARG A 136 14.47 -1.62 3.28
N PRO A 137 15.77 -1.89 3.12
CA PRO A 137 16.26 -3.25 2.99
C PRO A 137 15.77 -4.10 4.16
N PRO A 138 15.32 -5.36 3.91
CA PRO A 138 14.89 -6.24 4.98
C PRO A 138 16.03 -6.37 6.01
N PHE A 139 15.67 -6.29 7.28
CA PHE A 139 16.66 -6.42 8.36
C PHE A 139 17.20 -7.86 8.36
N ASP A 140 18.35 -8.05 7.74
CA ASP A 140 19.11 -9.28 7.85
C ASP A 140 20.13 -9.12 9.00
N PRO A 141 19.98 -9.84 10.11
CA PRO A 141 20.92 -9.79 11.24
C PRO A 141 22.34 -10.25 10.87
N SER A 142 22.52 -10.88 9.71
CA SER A 142 23.79 -11.31 9.14
C SER A 142 24.49 -10.20 8.33
N HIS A 143 23.78 -9.11 7.99
CA HIS A 143 24.28 -8.07 7.10
C HIS A 143 25.07 -7.01 7.86
N ILE A 144 26.33 -6.81 7.45
CA ILE A 144 27.16 -5.69 7.91
C ILE A 144 26.58 -4.38 7.32
N PRO A 145 26.28 -3.36 8.14
CA PRO A 145 25.82 -2.07 7.66
C PRO A 145 26.84 -1.46 6.68
N GLY A 146 26.41 -1.16 5.45
CA GLY A 146 27.25 -0.51 4.43
C GLY A 146 27.66 -1.38 3.23
N LEU A 147 27.28 -2.67 3.20
CA LEU A 147 27.66 -3.63 2.15
C LEU A 147 26.47 -4.39 1.55
N ALA A 148 25.27 -3.82 1.59
CA ALA A 148 24.14 -4.40 0.84
C ALA A 148 24.40 -4.18 -0.66
N PRO A 149 24.50 -5.23 -1.48
CA PRO A 149 24.41 -5.04 -2.91
C PRO A 149 23.04 -4.42 -3.16
N ARG A 150 23.00 -3.24 -3.77
CA ARG A 150 21.79 -2.82 -4.48
C ARG A 150 21.57 -3.91 -5.52
N SER A 151 20.71 -4.87 -5.21
CA SER A 151 20.29 -5.87 -6.18
C SER A 151 19.46 -5.10 -7.19
N GLU A 152 20.14 -4.56 -8.20
CA GLU A 152 19.52 -3.88 -9.31
C GLU A 152 18.69 -4.91 -10.06
N VAL A 153 17.47 -4.53 -10.41
CA VAL A 153 16.59 -5.34 -11.23
C VAL A 153 17.28 -5.52 -12.58
N GLN A 154 17.60 -6.76 -12.94
CA GLN A 154 18.43 -7.05 -14.13
C GLN A 154 17.61 -7.29 -15.40
N ASP A 155 16.29 -7.34 -15.28
CA ASP A 155 15.34 -7.53 -16.37
C ASP A 155 14.45 -6.28 -16.56
N ALA A 156 13.80 -6.20 -17.72
CA ALA A 156 12.80 -5.19 -18.02
C ALA A 156 11.46 -5.87 -18.27
N PHE A 157 10.37 -5.20 -17.87
CA PHE A 157 9.02 -5.58 -18.23
C PHE A 157 8.54 -4.69 -19.36
N GLU A 158 8.23 -5.29 -20.51
CA GLU A 158 7.66 -4.60 -21.66
C GLU A 158 6.18 -4.97 -21.80
N GLY A 159 5.30 -3.97 -21.90
CA GLY A 159 3.88 -4.24 -22.09
C GLY A 159 3.02 -2.99 -22.19
N PRO A 160 1.74 -3.14 -22.58
CA PRO A 160 0.75 -2.07 -22.53
C PRO A 160 0.53 -1.57 -21.10
N LEU A 161 0.37 -0.26 -20.93
CA LEU A 161 0.04 0.33 -19.63
C LEU A 161 -1.26 -0.24 -19.04
N LEU A 162 -2.27 -0.50 -19.89
CA LEU A 162 -3.55 -1.06 -19.45
C LEU A 162 -3.48 -2.50 -18.94
N ASP A 163 -2.45 -3.27 -19.30
CA ASP A 163 -2.29 -4.63 -18.74
C ASP A 163 -2.03 -4.58 -17.23
N ILE A 164 -1.45 -3.47 -16.76
CA ILE A 164 -1.22 -3.22 -15.34
C ILE A 164 -2.39 -2.45 -14.75
N MET A 165 -2.78 -1.33 -15.36
CA MET A 165 -3.77 -0.39 -14.81
C MET A 165 -5.23 -0.76 -15.04
N GLY A 166 -5.53 -1.74 -15.90
CA GLY A 166 -6.88 -2.13 -16.28
C GLY A 166 -7.88 -2.24 -15.12
N PRO A 167 -7.53 -2.79 -13.94
CA PRO A 167 -8.42 -2.84 -12.78
C PRO A 167 -8.93 -1.46 -12.32
N LEU A 168 -8.13 -0.39 -12.45
CA LEU A 168 -8.49 0.96 -12.04
C LEU A 168 -9.59 1.58 -12.91
N LEU A 169 -9.79 1.08 -14.14
CA LEU A 169 -10.83 1.58 -15.04
C LEU A 169 -12.25 1.38 -14.49
N SER A 170 -12.40 0.48 -13.51
CA SER A 170 -13.68 0.27 -12.81
C SER A 170 -14.01 1.36 -11.78
N LEU A 171 -13.04 2.20 -11.41
CA LEU A 171 -13.21 3.28 -10.44
C LEU A 171 -13.77 4.54 -11.11
N SER A 172 -15.08 4.59 -11.30
CA SER A 172 -15.76 5.72 -11.95
C SER A 172 -15.65 7.05 -11.21
N ALA A 173 -15.37 7.03 -9.90
CA ALA A 173 -15.18 8.23 -9.09
C ALA A 173 -13.75 8.80 -9.18
N LEU A 174 -12.80 8.07 -9.77
CA LEU A 174 -11.39 8.41 -9.81
C LEU A 174 -11.15 9.58 -10.78
N ARG A 175 -10.63 10.69 -10.26
CA ARG A 175 -10.40 11.93 -11.01
C ARG A 175 -8.92 12.25 -11.16
N THR A 176 -8.13 11.86 -10.17
CA THR A 176 -6.70 12.12 -10.13
C THR A 176 -5.96 10.80 -10.05
N VAL A 177 -5.08 10.56 -11.02
CA VAL A 177 -4.20 9.39 -11.06
C VAL A 177 -2.78 9.87 -11.34
N SER A 178 -1.87 9.55 -10.42
CA SER A 178 -0.43 9.76 -10.58
C SER A 178 0.27 8.43 -10.40
N LEU A 179 0.99 7.96 -11.42
CA LEU A 179 1.70 6.70 -11.36
C LEU A 179 3.16 6.93 -11.73
N ASP A 180 4.03 6.52 -10.84
CA ASP A 180 5.47 6.60 -10.98
C ASP A 180 6.06 5.18 -10.94
N PHE A 181 6.25 4.62 -12.14
CA PHE A 181 6.81 3.30 -12.35
C PHE A 181 8.33 3.36 -12.41
N PRO A 182 9.03 2.29 -12.00
CA PRO A 182 10.47 2.29 -12.01
C PRO A 182 11.00 2.16 -13.45
N GLU A 183 12.24 2.56 -13.68
CA GLU A 183 12.84 2.65 -15.04
C GLU A 183 12.82 1.32 -15.84
N HIS A 184 12.73 0.18 -15.16
CA HIS A 184 12.65 -1.14 -15.79
C HIS A 184 11.24 -1.53 -16.26
N PHE A 185 10.25 -0.65 -16.12
CA PHE A 185 8.91 -0.81 -16.69
C PHE A 185 8.85 -0.02 -18.00
N VAL A 186 9.02 -0.71 -19.11
CA VAL A 186 8.92 -0.14 -20.45
C VAL A 186 7.47 -0.26 -20.90
N LEU A 187 6.65 0.70 -20.46
CA LEU A 187 5.21 0.69 -20.72
C LEU A 187 4.87 1.50 -21.96
N ALA A 188 4.14 0.87 -22.88
CA ALA A 188 3.58 1.55 -24.04
C ALA A 188 2.18 2.06 -23.71
N CYS A 189 1.93 3.35 -23.97
CA CYS A 189 0.58 3.87 -24.13
C CYS A 189 0.20 3.73 -25.60
N THR A 190 -0.63 2.75 -25.92
CA THR A 190 -1.12 2.52 -27.27
C THR A 190 -2.43 3.27 -27.50
N SER A 191 -2.80 3.48 -28.76
CA SER A 191 -4.08 4.12 -29.09
C SER A 191 -5.30 3.32 -28.63
N ALA A 192 -5.14 2.02 -28.35
CA ALA A 192 -6.18 1.18 -27.74
C ALA A 192 -6.43 1.51 -26.26
N ASP A 193 -5.52 2.26 -25.64
CA ASP A 193 -5.59 2.65 -24.23
C ASP A 193 -6.31 3.99 -24.00
N LEU A 194 -6.65 4.70 -25.07
CA LEU A 194 -7.40 5.95 -25.02
C LEU A 194 -8.91 5.63 -25.03
N PRO A 195 -9.72 6.25 -24.15
CA PRO A 195 -11.16 6.15 -24.25
C PRO A 195 -11.64 6.72 -25.61
N PRO A 196 -12.70 6.13 -26.21
CA PRO A 196 -13.26 6.62 -27.46
C PRO A 196 -13.81 8.05 -27.36
#